data_AF-A0A1F6ZU80-F1
#
_entry.id   AF-A0A1F6ZU80-F1
#
_cell.length_a   1.000
_cell.length_b   1.000
_cell.length_c   1.000
_cell.angle_alpha   90.00
_cell.angle_beta   90.00
_cell.angle_gamma   90.00
#
_symmetry.space_group_name_H-M   'P 1'
#
loop_
_entity.id
_entity.type
_entity.pdbx_description
1 polymer ?
#
loop_
_entity_poly.entity_id
_entity_poly.type
_entity_poly.pdbx_seq_one_letter_code
_entity_poly.pdbx_strand_id
1 'polypeptide(L)'
;MEEKFSKYEIARILGARALQLAMDAPVLLKIDPEKLEEINYDVLKIAEMEFESEVLPITVKRPFPEKAEERIKKISKKEMEEMKKKGAEAQIQEVKREEAEDRKIAEKEVEEEKEIMEEGEIMALARPEDEEEKEGMPEEGV
;
A
#
# COMPACT_ATOMS: atom_id res chain seq x y z
N MET A 1 -2.75 47.39 13.26
CA MET A 1 -3.13 45.97 13.47
C MET A 1 -2.61 44.99 12.42
N GLU A 2 -2.26 45.42 11.19
CA GLU A 2 -1.79 44.51 10.11
C GLU A 2 -0.56 43.68 10.48
N GLU A 3 0.29 44.14 11.39
CA GLU A 3 1.45 43.37 11.86
C GLU A 3 1.08 42.23 12.83
N LYS A 4 -0.12 42.23 13.42
CA LYS A 4 -0.56 41.24 14.43
C LYS A 4 -1.21 40.01 13.80
N PHE A 5 -1.91 40.18 12.68
CA PHE A 5 -2.70 39.14 12.02
C PHE A 5 -2.21 38.91 10.59
N SER A 6 -2.19 37.65 10.16
CA SER A 6 -1.93 37.33 8.75
C SER A 6 -3.12 37.73 7.88
N LYS A 7 -2.89 37.94 6.57
CA LYS A 7 -3.95 38.24 5.60
C LYS A 7 -5.13 37.24 5.64
N TYR A 8 -4.85 35.97 5.95
CA TYR A 8 -5.88 34.93 6.06
C TYR A 8 -6.72 35.07 7.32
N GLU A 9 -6.09 35.45 8.43
CA GLU A 9 -6.77 35.69 9.69
C GLU A 9 -7.64 36.94 9.60
N ILE A 10 -7.12 38.02 9.01
CA ILE A 10 -7.87 39.26 8.77
C ILE A 10 -9.13 38.97 7.96
N ALA A 11 -8.99 38.29 6.81
CA ALA A 11 -10.13 37.92 5.98
C ALA A 11 -11.15 37.06 6.75
N ARG A 12 -10.69 36.11 7.58
CA ARG A 12 -11.56 35.26 8.39
C ARG A 12 -12.29 36.04 9.48
N ILE A 13 -11.61 36.97 10.13
CA ILE A 13 -12.16 37.85 11.17
C ILE A 13 -13.26 38.74 10.58
N LEU A 14 -12.94 39.46 9.49
CA LEU A 14 -13.90 40.35 8.82
C LEU A 14 -15.12 39.58 8.32
N GLY A 15 -14.92 38.42 7.69
CA GLY A 15 -16.02 37.58 7.24
C GLY A 15 -16.89 37.06 8.38
N ALA A 16 -16.30 36.60 9.48
CA ALA A 16 -17.04 36.15 10.65
C ALA A 16 -17.81 37.30 11.31
N ARG A 17 -17.22 38.50 11.37
CA ARG A 17 -17.86 39.68 11.98
C ARG A 17 -18.98 40.23 11.11
N ALA A 18 -18.77 40.33 9.80
CA ALA A 18 -19.82 40.72 8.86
C ALA A 18 -21.03 39.78 8.93
N LEU A 19 -20.79 38.47 9.07
CA LEU A 19 -21.86 37.50 9.28
C LEU A 19 -22.61 37.75 10.59
N GLN A 20 -21.92 38.06 11.69
CA GLN A 20 -22.57 38.40 12.96
C GLN A 20 -23.47 39.64 12.80
N LEU A 21 -22.98 40.69 12.15
CA LEU A 21 -23.74 41.92 11.90
C LEU A 21 -24.97 41.66 11.02
N ALA A 22 -24.85 40.79 10.01
CA ALA A 22 -25.99 40.36 9.19
C ALA A 22 -27.05 39.57 9.99
N MET A 23 -26.68 39.03 11.15
CA MET A 23 -27.58 38.36 12.09
C MET A 23 -28.01 39.31 13.23
N ASP A 24 -28.04 40.62 12.97
CA ASP A 24 -28.44 41.67 13.92
C ASP A 24 -27.60 41.70 15.21
N ALA A 25 -26.35 41.24 15.17
CA ALA A 25 -25.44 41.39 16.30
C ALA A 25 -25.16 42.88 16.58
N PRO A 26 -24.98 43.28 17.85
CA PRO A 26 -24.74 44.67 18.19
C PRO A 26 -23.39 45.16 17.65
N VAL A 27 -23.42 46.38 17.10
CA VAL A 27 -22.22 47.15 16.73
C VAL A 27 -21.57 47.67 18.01
N LEU A 28 -20.28 47.36 18.19
CA LEU A 28 -19.46 47.75 19.34
C LEU A 28 -18.92 49.18 19.20
N LEU A 29 -18.77 49.65 17.95
CA LEU A 29 -18.37 51.03 17.69
C LEU A 29 -19.56 51.98 17.82
N LYS A 30 -19.35 53.14 18.45
CA LYS A 30 -20.30 54.25 18.40
C LYS A 30 -20.14 54.97 17.06
N ILE A 31 -20.93 54.57 16.06
CA ILE A 31 -20.95 55.21 14.74
C ILE A 31 -22.03 56.31 14.76
N ASP A 32 -21.70 57.49 14.25
CA ASP A 32 -22.68 58.57 14.03
C ASP A 32 -23.69 58.13 12.95
N PRO A 33 -24.99 58.42 13.12
CA PRO A 33 -26.02 57.97 12.17
C PRO A 33 -25.76 58.43 10.73
N GLU A 34 -25.16 59.61 10.54
CA GLU A 34 -24.78 60.15 9.23
C GLU A 34 -23.76 59.26 8.48
N LYS A 35 -22.78 58.71 9.19
CA LYS A 35 -21.78 57.80 8.60
C LYS A 35 -22.39 56.44 8.23
N LEU A 36 -23.38 56.01 8.99
CA LEU A 36 -24.09 54.75 8.76
C LEU A 36 -24.96 54.82 7.49
N GLU A 37 -25.57 55.98 7.25
CA GLU A 37 -26.28 56.29 6.00
C GLU A 37 -25.33 56.40 4.80
N GLU A 38 -24.15 57.03 4.96
CA GLU A 38 -23.15 57.16 3.90
C GLU A 38 -22.67 55.79 3.37
N ILE A 39 -22.48 54.82 4.28
CA ILE A 39 -22.08 53.45 3.90
C ILE A 39 -23.25 52.55 3.54
N ASN A 40 -24.49 53.07 3.52
CA ASN A 40 -25.72 52.33 3.22
C ASN A 40 -25.87 51.04 4.05
N TYR A 41 -25.48 51.09 5.33
CA TYR A 41 -25.58 49.97 6.26
C TYR A 41 -24.88 48.67 5.79
N ASP A 42 -23.83 48.80 4.98
CA ASP A 42 -23.06 47.64 4.51
C ASP A 42 -22.33 46.94 5.67
N VAL A 43 -22.71 45.70 5.93
CA VAL A 43 -22.16 44.86 7.00
C VAL A 43 -20.66 44.67 6.89
N LEU A 44 -20.11 44.63 5.67
CA LEU A 44 -18.68 44.44 5.47
C LEU A 44 -17.90 45.67 5.90
N LYS A 45 -18.36 46.86 5.49
CA LYS A 45 -17.75 48.14 5.84
C LYS A 45 -17.83 48.41 7.34
N ILE A 46 -18.96 48.06 7.97
CA ILE A 46 -19.12 48.18 9.42
C ILE A 46 -18.12 47.27 10.13
N ALA A 47 -17.95 46.03 9.67
CA ALA A 47 -16.96 45.10 10.22
C ALA A 47 -15.51 45.60 10.03
N GLU A 48 -15.19 46.23 8.89
CA GLU A 48 -13.90 46.88 8.65
C GLU A 48 -13.65 48.02 9.63
N MET A 49 -14.60 48.93 9.81
CA MET A 49 -14.49 50.03 10.77
C MET A 49 -14.28 49.55 12.21
N GLU A 50 -14.99 48.51 12.63
CA GLU A 50 -14.81 47.90 13.96
C GLU A 50 -13.46 47.22 14.12
N PHE A 51 -12.96 46.58 13.07
CA PHE A 51 -11.65 45.95 13.07
C PHE A 51 -10.53 46.99 13.15
N GLU A 52 -10.60 48.06 12.34
CA GLU A 52 -9.64 49.16 12.35
C GLU A 52 -9.61 49.91 13.68
N SER A 53 -10.75 50.02 14.36
CA SER A 53 -10.87 50.67 15.65
C SER A 53 -10.42 49.79 16.83
N GLU A 54 -9.95 48.57 16.57
CA GLU A 54 -9.47 47.59 17.56
C GLU A 54 -10.49 47.24 18.67
N VAL A 55 -11.79 47.41 18.41
CA VAL A 55 -12.85 47.16 19.41
C VAL A 55 -13.30 45.70 19.48
N LEU A 56 -12.94 44.89 18.49
CA LEU A 56 -13.36 43.48 18.41
C LEU A 56 -12.59 42.61 19.43
N PRO A 57 -13.28 41.94 20.38
CA PRO A 57 -12.65 41.06 21.36
C PRO A 57 -12.36 39.68 20.74
N ILE A 58 -11.41 39.65 19.80
CA ILE A 58 -11.06 38.45 19.04
C ILE A 58 -9.69 37.90 19.44
N THR A 59 -9.57 36.57 19.46
CA THR A 59 -8.31 35.87 19.70
C THR A 59 -8.16 34.75 18.69
N VAL A 60 -7.05 34.73 17.96
CA VAL A 60 -6.76 33.68 16.99
C VAL A 60 -5.89 32.61 17.63
N LYS A 61 -6.38 31.38 17.68
CA LYS A 61 -5.59 30.22 18.11
C LYS A 61 -4.75 29.73 16.93
N ARG A 62 -3.42 29.65 17.13
CA ARG A 62 -2.45 29.16 16.15
C ARG A 62 -1.86 27.83 16.64
N PRO A 63 -2.58 26.70 16.52
CA PRO A 63 -2.03 25.42 16.93
C PRO A 63 -0.83 25.06 16.03
N PHE A 64 0.26 24.62 16.66
CA PHE A 64 1.35 24.00 15.93
C PHE A 64 0.91 22.62 15.44
N PRO A 65 1.49 22.10 14.35
CA PRO A 65 1.22 20.74 13.91
C PRO A 65 1.62 19.77 15.02
N GLU A 66 0.64 19.09 15.59
CA GLU A 66 0.89 18.00 16.52
C GLU A 66 1.31 16.77 15.70
N LYS A 67 2.37 16.10 16.14
CA LYS A 67 2.70 14.78 15.59
C LYS A 67 1.60 13.84 16.06
N ALA A 68 0.81 13.30 15.13
CA ALA A 68 -0.03 12.16 15.43
C ALA A 68 0.91 11.02 15.86
N GLU A 69 1.05 10.79 17.16
CA GLU A 69 1.60 9.54 17.68
C GLU A 69 0.57 8.44 17.40
N GLU A 70 0.41 8.09 16.13
CA GLU A 70 -0.05 6.75 15.83
C GLU A 70 0.97 5.83 16.49
N ARG A 71 0.51 5.08 17.50
CA ARG A 71 1.28 3.98 18.07
C ARG A 71 1.53 3.00 16.94
N ILE A 72 2.59 3.21 16.15
CA ILE A 72 3.20 2.14 15.39
C ILE A 72 3.53 1.12 16.47
N LYS A 73 2.74 0.05 16.54
CA LYS A 73 2.99 -1.08 17.44
C LYS A 73 4.42 -1.49 17.12
N LYS A 74 5.37 -1.14 17.98
CA LYS A 74 6.74 -1.60 17.85
C LYS A 74 6.62 -3.12 17.88
N ILE A 75 6.76 -3.74 16.71
CA ILE A 75 6.87 -5.20 16.59
C ILE A 75 7.92 -5.58 17.63
N SER A 76 7.50 -6.35 18.62
CA SER A 76 8.39 -6.76 19.69
C SER A 76 9.59 -7.48 19.08
N LYS A 77 10.76 -7.41 19.70
CA LYS A 77 11.96 -8.12 19.20
C LYS A 77 11.68 -9.60 18.90
N LYS A 78 10.77 -10.21 19.67
CA LYS A 78 10.29 -11.58 19.49
C LYS A 78 9.55 -11.78 18.16
N GLU A 79 8.63 -10.89 17.80
CA GLU A 79 7.87 -11.00 16.53
C GLU A 79 8.78 -10.80 15.30
N MET A 80 9.80 -9.94 15.40
CA MET A 80 10.82 -9.81 14.34
C MET A 80 11.73 -11.04 14.22
N GLU A 81 12.15 -11.63 15.33
CA GLU A 81 12.93 -12.88 15.33
C GLU A 81 12.11 -14.04 14.78
N GLU A 82 10.82 -14.11 15.12
CA GLU A 82 9.92 -15.15 14.64
C GLU A 82 9.66 -15.04 13.14
N MET A 83 9.49 -13.82 12.60
CA MET A 83 9.40 -13.62 11.14
C MET A 83 10.71 -13.98 10.42
N LYS A 84 11.87 -13.63 10.99
CA LYS A 84 13.18 -14.00 10.40
C LYS A 84 13.40 -15.50 10.42
N LYS A 85 13.02 -16.18 11.50
CA LYS A 85 13.14 -17.63 11.64
C LYS A 85 12.22 -18.35 10.66
N LYS A 86 10.96 -17.92 10.54
CA LYS A 86 10.00 -18.45 9.55
C LYS A 86 10.48 -18.23 8.11
N GLY A 87 11.05 -17.06 7.81
CA GLY A 87 11.63 -16.77 6.50
C GLY A 87 12.83 -17.66 6.18
N ALA A 88 13.74 -17.88 7.14
CA ALA A 88 14.87 -18.78 6.97
C ALA A 88 14.45 -20.25 6.82
N GLU A 89 13.47 -20.70 7.61
CA GLU A 89 12.90 -22.05 7.51
C GLU A 89 12.23 -22.29 6.15
N ALA A 90 11.47 -21.31 5.64
CA ALA A 90 10.85 -21.38 4.32
C ALA A 90 11.90 -21.45 3.19
N GLN A 91 12.95 -20.61 3.24
CA GLN A 91 14.04 -20.65 2.26
C GLN A 91 14.80 -21.99 2.29
N ILE A 92 15.08 -22.52 3.49
CA ILE A 92 15.71 -23.84 3.63
C ILE A 92 14.80 -24.94 3.05
N GLN A 93 13.48 -24.80 3.18
CA GLN A 93 12.52 -25.75 2.66
C GLN A 93 12.40 -25.70 1.14
N GLU A 94 12.49 -24.51 0.53
CA GLU A 94 12.58 -24.33 -0.93
C GLU A 94 13.86 -24.94 -1.48
N VAL A 95 15.03 -24.61 -0.92
CA VAL A 95 16.32 -25.16 -1.38
C VAL A 95 16.34 -26.69 -1.26
N LYS A 96 15.84 -27.25 -0.14
CA LYS A 96 15.73 -28.71 0.01
C LYS A 96 14.77 -29.36 -1.00
N ARG A 97 13.74 -28.63 -1.43
CA ARG A 97 12.79 -29.13 -2.41
C ARG A 97 13.41 -29.12 -3.81
N GLU A 98 14.11 -28.04 -4.17
CA GLU A 98 14.89 -27.95 -5.41
C GLU A 98 15.95 -29.06 -5.48
N GLU A 99 16.78 -29.21 -4.43
CA GLU A 99 17.78 -30.29 -4.36
C GLU A 99 17.17 -31.70 -4.47
N ALA A 100 15.96 -31.91 -3.95
CA ALA A 100 15.25 -33.19 -4.04
C ALA A 100 14.63 -33.43 -5.42
N GLU A 101 14.22 -32.37 -6.12
CA GLU A 101 13.75 -32.45 -7.50
C GLU A 101 14.93 -32.74 -8.46
N ASP A 102 16.07 -32.06 -8.29
CA ASP A 102 17.29 -32.29 -9.08
C ASP A 102 17.81 -33.74 -8.94
N ARG A 103 17.83 -34.28 -7.70
CA ARG A 103 18.23 -35.67 -7.46
C ARG A 103 17.32 -36.68 -8.13
N LYS A 104 16.01 -36.44 -8.13
CA LYS A 104 15.03 -37.33 -8.79
C LYS A 104 15.19 -37.31 -10.31
N ILE A 105 15.56 -36.17 -10.88
CA ILE A 105 15.83 -36.05 -12.32
C ILE A 105 17.07 -36.88 -12.66
N ALA A 106 18.17 -36.71 -11.90
CA ALA A 106 19.40 -37.47 -12.12
C ALA A 106 19.20 -38.99 -11.94
N GLU A 107 18.41 -39.43 -10.96
CA GLU A 107 18.09 -40.86 -10.79
C GLU A 107 17.32 -41.43 -11.99
N LYS A 108 16.37 -40.66 -12.54
CA LYS A 108 15.60 -41.07 -13.73
C LYS A 108 16.46 -41.11 -14.98
N GLU A 109 17.35 -40.15 -15.19
CA GLU A 109 18.28 -40.17 -16.33
C GLU A 109 19.16 -41.42 -16.31
N VAL A 110 19.67 -41.83 -15.13
CA VAL A 110 20.48 -43.05 -14.99
C VAL A 110 19.65 -44.32 -15.20
N GLU A 111 18.38 -44.33 -14.81
CA GLU A 111 17.46 -45.44 -15.06
C GLU A 111 17.13 -45.56 -16.55
N GLU A 112 16.81 -44.45 -17.21
CA GLU A 112 16.58 -44.39 -18.67
C GLU A 112 17.84 -44.81 -19.46
N GLU A 113 19.05 -44.37 -19.05
CA GLU A 113 20.30 -44.81 -19.69
C GLU A 113 20.52 -46.32 -19.56
N LYS A 114 20.17 -46.92 -18.40
CA LYS A 114 20.25 -48.38 -18.20
C LYS A 114 19.22 -49.11 -19.04
N GLU A 115 17.98 -48.63 -19.10
CA GLU A 115 16.95 -49.20 -19.97
C GLU A 115 17.38 -49.14 -21.45
N ILE A 116 17.95 -48.03 -21.91
CA ILE A 116 18.48 -47.89 -23.28
C ILE A 116 19.65 -48.85 -23.52
N MET A 117 20.52 -49.08 -22.53
CA MET A 117 21.60 -50.06 -22.64
C MET A 117 21.09 -51.50 -22.69
N GLU A 118 20.14 -51.86 -21.84
CA GLU A 118 19.50 -53.18 -21.85
C GLU A 118 18.73 -53.41 -23.17
N GLU A 119 17.98 -52.39 -23.65
CA GLU A 119 17.33 -52.38 -24.96
C GLU A 119 18.32 -52.38 -26.15
N GLY A 120 19.52 -51.82 -25.97
CA GLY A 120 20.59 -51.88 -26.95
C GLY A 120 21.26 -53.26 -27.02
N GLU A 121 21.42 -53.92 -25.86
CA GLU A 121 21.97 -55.28 -25.78
C GLU A 121 21.04 -56.33 -26.40
N ILE A 122 19.71 -56.19 -26.28
CA ILE A 122 18.76 -57.09 -26.98
C ILE A 122 18.88 -57.00 -28.52
N MET A 123 19.25 -55.83 -29.07
CA MET A 123 19.50 -55.69 -30.51
C MET A 123 20.85 -56.31 -30.92
N ALA A 124 21.85 -56.31 -30.03
CA ALA A 124 23.16 -56.93 -30.28
C ALA A 124 23.18 -58.46 -30.10
N LEU A 125 22.20 -59.01 -29.37
CA LEU A 125 22.03 -60.46 -29.14
C LEU A 125 21.35 -61.19 -30.31
N ALA A 126 20.63 -60.50 -31.20
CA ALA A 126 20.02 -61.10 -32.38
C ALA A 126 21.08 -61.38 -33.46
N ARG A 127 21.70 -62.56 -33.41
CA ARG A 127 22.52 -63.07 -34.53
C ARG A 127 21.58 -63.65 -35.59
N PRO A 128 21.78 -63.35 -36.88
CA PRO A 128 20.96 -63.91 -37.96
C PRO A 128 21.03 -65.44 -38.07
N GLU A 129 21.92 -66.09 -37.31
CA GLU A 129 22.07 -67.56 -37.24
C GLU A 129 21.14 -68.21 -36.19
N ASP A 130 20.51 -67.45 -35.28
CA ASP A 130 19.55 -68.01 -34.30
C ASP A 130 18.16 -68.29 -34.91
N GLU A 131 17.96 -67.99 -36.21
CA GLU A 131 16.77 -68.37 -36.99
C GLU A 131 16.95 -69.66 -37.83
N GLU A 132 17.88 -70.56 -37.49
CA GLU A 132 17.92 -71.90 -38.10
C GLU A 132 17.17 -72.97 -37.28
N GLU A 133 16.08 -73.43 -37.89
CA GLU A 133 15.43 -74.73 -37.77
C GLU A 133 14.86 -75.16 -36.40
N LYS A 134 13.53 -75.04 -36.29
CA LYS A 134 12.71 -76.25 -36.17
C LYS A 134 11.59 -76.26 -37.20
N GLU A 135 11.88 -77.07 -38.21
CA GLU A 135 10.99 -77.74 -39.15
C GLU A 135 9.63 -78.13 -38.56
N GLY A 136 8.63 -78.14 -39.46
CA GLY A 136 7.59 -79.18 -39.63
C GLY A 136 6.89 -79.75 -38.38
N MET A 137 5.58 -79.93 -38.34
CA MET A 137 4.68 -80.42 -39.40
C MET A 137 3.26 -80.59 -38.73
N PRO A 138 2.22 -81.11 -39.41
CA PRO A 138 0.94 -80.46 -39.72
C PRO A 138 -0.27 -80.97 -38.91
N GLU A 139 -1.48 -80.48 -39.22
CA GLU A 139 -2.78 -81.20 -39.37
C GLU A 139 -3.93 -80.17 -39.35
N GLU A 140 -4.57 -79.86 -40.48
CA GLU A 140 -5.73 -80.52 -41.13
C GLU A 140 -7.13 -80.13 -40.57
N GLY A 141 -8.00 -79.69 -41.51
CA GLY A 141 -9.48 -79.69 -41.44
C GLY A 141 -10.11 -78.48 -40.73
N VAL A 142 -11.11 -77.75 -41.26
CA VAL A 142 -12.10 -77.94 -42.34
C VAL A 142 -12.46 -76.55 -42.89
#